data_AF-A0AA95BVI2-F1
#
_entry.id   AF-A0AA95BVI2-F1
#
_cell.length_a   1.000
_cell.length_b   1.000
_cell.length_c   1.000
_cell.angle_alpha   90.00
_cell.angle_beta   90.00
_cell.angle_gamma   90.00
#
_symmetry.space_group_name_H-M   'P 1'
#
loop_
_entity.id
_entity.type
_entity.pdbx_description
1 polymer ?
#
loop_
_entity_poly.entity_id
_entity_poly.type
_entity_poly.pdbx_seq_one_letter_code
_entity_poly.pdbx_strand_id
1 'polypeptide(L)'
;MSQAIRESFMKISSLFEEQDAATTDIPFVKYPDYENPTEENIRMVIGFKSAKLLQGKDDITPRGMPAQRTYNKLANLYNEISE
;
A
#
# COMPACT_ATOMS: atom_id res chain seq x y z
N MET A 1 -11.32 -10.73 -6.55
CA MET A 1 -10.46 -9.60 -6.13
C MET A 1 -10.61 -9.25 -4.66
N SER A 2 -11.82 -8.99 -4.14
CA SER A 2 -12.03 -8.63 -2.72
C SER A 2 -11.41 -9.61 -1.71
N GLN A 3 -11.46 -10.91 -2.00
CA GLN A 3 -10.87 -11.94 -1.15
C GLN A 3 -9.34 -11.86 -1.07
N ALA A 4 -8.65 -11.69 -2.20
CA ALA A 4 -7.19 -11.53 -2.23
C ALA A 4 -6.72 -10.26 -1.49
N ILE A 5 -7.53 -9.19 -1.55
CA ILE A 5 -7.28 -7.96 -0.80
C ILE A 5 -7.37 -8.22 0.70
N ARG A 6 -8.46 -8.87 1.14
CA ARG A 6 -8.65 -9.25 2.55
C ARG A 6 -7.52 -10.14 3.06
N GLU A 7 -7.13 -11.16 2.29
CA GLU A 7 -6.04 -12.07 2.64
C GLU A 7 -4.70 -11.32 2.78
N SER A 8 -4.43 -10.36 1.89
CA SER A 8 -3.24 -9.51 1.97
C SER A 8 -3.21 -8.69 3.26
N PHE A 9 -4.36 -8.11 3.66
CA PHE A 9 -4.47 -7.40 4.93
C PHE A 9 -4.20 -8.28 6.14
N MET A 10 -4.78 -9.49 6.17
CA MET A 10 -4.57 -10.44 7.27
C MET A 10 -3.11 -10.90 7.38
N LYS A 11 -2.45 -11.19 6.24
CA LYS A 11 -1.03 -11.55 6.22
C LYS A 11 -0.14 -10.44 6.78
N ILE A 12 -0.39 -9.19 6.40
CA ILE A 12 0.40 -8.06 6.92
C ILE A 12 0.13 -7.86 8.40
N SER A 13 -1.12 -7.94 8.86
CA SER A 13 -1.45 -7.83 10.30
C SER A 13 -0.72 -8.90 11.12
N SER A 14 -0.74 -10.16 10.65
CA SER A 14 -0.03 -11.25 11.30
C SER A 14 1.48 -11.03 11.35
N LEU A 15 2.09 -10.46 10.30
CA LEU A 15 3.52 -10.13 10.29
C LEU A 15 3.87 -9.06 11.32
N PHE A 16 3.00 -8.07 11.50
CA PHE A 16 3.17 -7.02 12.50
C PHE A 16 3.09 -7.59 13.91
N GLU A 17 2.10 -8.45 14.18
CA GLU A 17 1.97 -9.15 15.47
C GLU A 17 3.18 -10.05 15.76
N GLU A 18 3.63 -10.86 14.80
CA GLU A 18 4.80 -11.74 14.93
C GLU A 18 6.08 -10.97 15.28
N GLN A 19 6.20 -9.73 14.82
CA GLN A 19 7.36 -8.90 15.05
C GLN A 19 7.15 -7.85 16.15
N ASP A 20 6.12 -7.96 16.98
CA ASP A 20 5.81 -7.01 18.07
C ASP A 20 5.71 -5.56 17.57
N ALA A 21 5.06 -5.37 16.43
CA ALA A 21 4.88 -4.08 15.78
C ALA A 21 3.39 -3.73 15.74
N ALA A 22 3.08 -2.46 15.98
CA ALA A 22 1.74 -1.94 15.75
C ALA A 22 1.58 -1.50 14.30
N THR A 23 0.52 -1.96 13.64
CA THR A 23 0.08 -1.37 12.38
C THR A 23 -0.44 0.05 12.66
N THR A 24 -0.11 1.00 11.78
CA THR A 24 -0.84 2.27 11.77
C THR A 24 -2.23 2.07 11.16
N ASP A 25 -3.24 2.76 11.66
CA ASP A 25 -4.65 2.58 11.24
C ASP A 25 -4.90 2.82 9.74
N ILE A 26 -3.99 3.54 9.06
CA ILE A 26 -4.18 3.96 7.67
C ILE A 26 -3.25 3.17 6.74
N PRO A 27 -3.77 2.24 5.93
CA PRO A 27 -2.98 1.59 4.88
C PRO A 27 -2.70 2.56 3.72
N PHE A 28 -1.61 2.31 3.00
CA PHE A 28 -1.36 2.91 1.71
C PHE A 28 -1.68 1.92 0.59
N VAL A 29 -2.22 2.44 -0.51
CA VAL A 29 -2.46 1.66 -1.73
C VAL A 29 -1.82 2.41 -2.90
N LYS A 30 -1.07 1.68 -3.72
CA LYS A 30 -0.47 2.19 -4.96
C LYS A 30 -0.86 1.30 -6.13
N TYR A 31 -1.16 1.93 -7.26
CA TYR A 31 -1.32 1.27 -8.55
C TYR A 31 -0.10 1.62 -9.41
N PRO A 32 0.93 0.74 -9.49
CA PRO A 32 2.16 1.04 -10.22
C PRO A 32 1.93 1.36 -11.69
N ASP A 33 0.93 0.71 -12.28
CA ASP A 33 0.59 0.81 -13.71
C ASP A 33 -0.65 1.70 -13.94
N TYR A 34 -0.91 2.66 -13.04
CA TYR A 34 -2.09 3.54 -13.11
C TYR A 34 -2.20 4.33 -14.42
N GLU A 35 -1.08 4.65 -15.06
CA GLU A 35 -1.09 5.41 -16.32
C GLU A 35 -1.55 4.56 -17.52
N ASN A 36 -1.44 3.23 -17.46
CA ASN A 36 -1.89 2.31 -18.51
C ASN A 36 -2.47 1.00 -17.93
N PRO A 37 -3.58 1.06 -17.16
CA PRO A 37 -4.17 -0.12 -16.57
C PRO A 37 -4.96 -0.88 -17.64
N THR A 38 -4.64 -2.16 -17.84
CA THR A 38 -5.49 -3.09 -18.59
C THR A 38 -6.18 -4.03 -17.61
N GLU A 39 -7.38 -4.53 -17.92
CA GLU A 39 -8.10 -5.46 -17.04
C GLU A 39 -7.25 -6.68 -16.63
N GLU A 40 -6.34 -7.10 -17.52
CA GLU A 40 -5.44 -8.24 -17.32
C GLU A 40 -4.16 -7.90 -16.53
N ASN A 41 -3.81 -6.61 -16.36
CA ASN A 41 -2.56 -6.19 -15.71
C ASN A 41 -2.74 -5.08 -14.66
N ILE A 42 -3.92 -4.98 -14.05
CA ILE A 42 -4.09 -4.11 -12.87
C ILE A 42 -3.30 -4.71 -11.71
N ARG A 43 -2.20 -4.04 -11.35
CA ARG A 43 -1.41 -4.36 -10.16
C ARG A 43 -1.73 -3.39 -9.04
N MET A 44 -1.87 -3.93 -7.84
CA MET A 44 -2.09 -3.16 -6.63
C MET A 44 -1.03 -3.52 -5.60
N VAL A 45 -0.41 -2.50 -5.02
CA VAL A 45 0.53 -2.63 -3.91
C VAL A 45 -0.12 -2.03 -2.68
N ILE A 46 -0.40 -2.88 -1.69
CA ILE A 46 -0.89 -2.46 -0.37
C ILE A 46 0.31 -2.44 0.57
N GLY A 47 0.36 -1.47 1.48
CA GLY A 47 1.26 -1.58 2.61
C GLY A 47 0.89 -0.69 3.78
N PHE A 48 1.70 -0.80 4.82
CA PHE A 48 1.50 -0.14 6.10
C PHE A 48 2.77 0.57 6.54
N LYS A 49 2.60 1.69 7.23
CA LYS A 49 3.73 2.33 7.89
C LYS A 49 4.05 1.54 9.16
N SER A 50 5.35 1.30 9.39
CA SER A 50 5.86 0.73 10.63
C SER A 50 6.81 1.72 11.30
N ALA A 51 6.80 1.77 12.62
CA ALA A 51 7.75 2.55 13.41
C ALA A 51 9.16 1.93 13.44
N LYS A 52 9.26 0.61 13.18
CA LYS A 52 10.51 -0.13 13.14
C LYS A 52 10.68 -0.86 11.82
N LEU A 53 11.92 -1.13 11.44
CA LEU A 53 12.23 -1.90 10.24
C LEU A 53 11.80 -3.36 10.47
N LEU A 54 10.76 -3.80 9.74
CA LEU A 54 10.28 -5.17 9.78
C LEU A 54 11.09 -6.04 8.83
N GLN A 55 11.30 -7.30 9.18
CA GLN A 55 11.80 -8.30 8.25
C GLN A 55 10.68 -8.72 7.31
N GLY A 56 11.00 -8.84 6.01
CA GLY A 56 10.07 -9.33 5.02
C GLY A 56 9.78 -10.81 5.22
N LYS A 57 8.59 -11.24 4.78
CA LYS A 57 8.14 -12.63 4.83
C LYS A 57 7.25 -12.89 3.62
N ASP A 58 7.48 -14.01 2.95
CA ASP A 58 6.72 -14.43 1.77
C ASP A 58 6.66 -13.33 0.69
N ASP A 59 5.46 -12.89 0.34
CA ASP A 59 5.15 -11.82 -0.61
C ASP A 59 5.27 -10.40 -0.02
N ILE A 60 5.61 -10.27 1.27
CA ILE A 60 5.73 -8.99 1.97
C ILE A 60 7.19 -8.55 2.03
N THR A 61 7.52 -7.46 1.34
CA THR A 61 8.87 -6.88 1.34
C THR A 61 8.89 -5.52 2.06
N PRO A 62 9.76 -5.31 3.06
CA PRO A 62 9.93 -4.00 3.68
C PRO A 62 10.53 -3.03 2.67
N ARG A 63 9.95 -1.84 2.56
CA ARG A 63 10.43 -0.78 1.67
C ARG A 63 10.57 0.51 2.46
N GLY A 64 11.67 1.23 2.24
CA GLY A 64 11.76 2.62 2.66
C GLY A 64 10.69 3.44 1.94
N MET A 65 9.90 4.22 2.67
CA MET A 65 9.00 5.18 2.03
C MET A 65 9.86 6.18 1.24
N PRO A 66 9.62 6.37 -0.07
CA PRO A 66 10.29 7.43 -0.81
C PRO A 66 9.89 8.77 -0.19
N ALA A 67 10.88 9.63 0.06
CA ALA A 67 10.63 10.99 0.52
C ALA A 67 9.73 11.69 -0.51
N GLN A 68 8.49 11.98 -0.11
CA GLN A 68 7.53 12.83 -0.82
C GLN A 68 7.51 12.67 -2.34
N ARG A 69 6.76 11.68 -2.85
CA ARG A 69 6.12 11.87 -4.16
C ARG A 69 4.67 11.43 -4.05
N THR A 70 3.78 12.36 -4.37
CA THR A 70 2.37 12.12 -4.75
C THR A 70 1.28 12.20 -3.66
N TYR A 71 1.36 13.15 -2.72
CA TYR A 71 0.12 13.71 -2.12
C TYR A 71 -0.38 14.92 -2.92
N ASN A 72 0.53 15.80 -3.35
CA ASN A 72 0.15 17.00 -4.13
C ASN A 72 -0.50 16.66 -5.49
N LYS A 73 -0.10 15.54 -6.13
CA LYS A 73 -0.69 15.12 -7.41
C LYS A 73 -2.13 14.62 -7.26
N LEU A 74 -2.45 13.94 -6.14
CA LEU A 74 -3.81 13.52 -5.83
C LEU A 74 -4.70 14.71 -5.45
N ALA A 75 -4.16 15.65 -4.66
CA ALA A 75 -4.88 16.88 -4.33
C ALA A 75 -5.21 17.70 -5.59
N ASN A 76 -4.27 17.80 -6.54
CA ASN A 76 -4.52 18.48 -7.81
C ASN A 76 -5.57 17.75 -8.66
N LEU A 77 -5.55 16.42 -8.71
CA LEU A 77 -6.55 15.62 -9.43
C LEU A 77 -7.98 15.78 -8.84
N TYR A 78 -8.09 15.89 -7.51
CA TYR A 78 -9.38 16.15 -6.85
C TYR A 78 -9.94 17.53 -7.19
N ASN A 79 -9.07 18.55 -7.26
CA ASN A 79 -9.47 19.90 -7.63
C ASN A 79 -9.90 19.98 -9.11
N GLU A 80 -9.20 19.26 -9.99
CA GLU A 80 -9.47 19.24 -11.44
C GLU A 80 -10.77 18.50 -11.81
N ILE A 81 -11.23 17.56 -10.98
CA ILE A 81 -12.51 16.86 -11.15
C ILE A 81 -13.68 17.63 -10.48
N SER A 82 -13.37 18.62 -9.63
CA SER A 82 -14.37 19.42 -8.90
C SER A 82 -14.68 20.77 -9.56
N GLU A 83 -14.02 21.10 -10.69
CA GLU A 83 -14.40 22.17 -11.64
C GLU A 83 -15.19 21.59 -12.82
#